data_AF-A0A845YEY7-F1
#
_entry.id   AF-A0A845YEY7-F1
#
_cell.length_a   1.000
_cell.length_b   1.000
_cell.length_c   1.000
_cell.angle_alpha   90.00
_cell.angle_beta   90.00
_cell.angle_gamma   90.00
#
_symmetry.space_group_name_H-M   'P 1'
#
loop_
_entity.id
_entity.type
_entity.pdbx_description
1 polymer ?
#
loop_
_entity_poly.entity_id
_entity_poly.type
_entity_poly.pdbx_seq_one_letter_code
_entity_poly.pdbx_strand_id
1 'polypeptide(L)'
;MSVSYVIMVEEYLKKNNPNAKMLKNLRARLGRTQADLAETMGVALRTWQQYEEGSRSVRFYPWQVKVFLKLLQEADISWESLPDRPPDNSSKK
;
A
#
# COMPACT_ATOMS: atom_id res chain seq x y z
N MET A 1 9.42 25.49 18.69
CA MET A 1 8.32 24.55 19.03
C MET A 1 8.22 23.51 17.93
N SER A 2 7.79 22.27 18.23
CA SER A 2 7.54 21.16 17.28
C SER A 2 8.55 20.00 17.19
N VAL A 3 9.22 19.62 18.28
CA VAL A 3 9.89 18.29 18.36
C VAL A 3 8.89 17.19 18.77
N SER A 4 7.93 17.52 19.64
CA SER A 4 6.92 16.57 20.15
C SER A 4 5.93 16.08 19.08
N TYR A 5 5.52 16.95 18.14
CA TYR A 5 4.58 16.57 17.08
C TYR A 5 5.24 15.64 16.05
N VAL A 6 6.47 15.92 15.64
CA VAL A 6 7.21 15.09 14.68
C VAL A 6 7.45 13.69 15.25
N ILE A 7 7.91 13.59 16.50
CA ILE A 7 8.13 12.29 17.16
C ILE A 7 6.80 11.51 17.29
N MET A 8 5.72 12.17 17.69
CA MET A 8 4.39 11.52 17.79
C MET A 8 3.90 11.02 16.42
N VAL A 9 4.08 11.80 15.37
CA VAL A 9 3.71 11.41 14.00
C VAL A 9 4.57 10.23 13.56
N GLU A 10 5.89 10.28 13.72
CA GLU A 10 6.78 9.16 13.34
C GLU A 10 6.44 7.86 14.06
N GLU A 11 6.21 7.90 15.37
CA GLU A 11 5.80 6.73 16.15
C GLU A 11 4.42 6.22 15.73
N TYR A 12 3.47 7.11 15.49
CA TYR A 12 2.14 6.76 14.97
C TYR A 12 2.23 6.10 13.60
N LEU A 13 3.06 6.61 12.69
CA LEU A 13 3.26 6.04 11.36
C LEU A 13 3.98 4.69 11.40
N LYS A 14 4.94 4.54 12.30
CA LYS A 14 5.64 3.27 12.53
C LYS A 14 4.70 2.21 13.13
N LYS A 15 3.79 2.62 14.01
CA LYS A 15 2.78 1.76 14.66
C LYS A 15 1.59 1.42 13.75
N ASN A 16 1.19 2.33 12.85
CA ASN A 16 -0.02 2.18 12.03
C ASN A 16 0.23 1.94 10.54
N ASN A 17 1.50 1.87 10.10
CA ASN A 17 1.98 1.74 8.72
C ASN A 17 0.87 1.83 7.66
N PRO A 18 0.42 3.06 7.33
CA PRO A 18 -0.83 3.26 6.58
C PRO A 18 -0.79 2.58 5.20
N ASN A 19 0.41 2.42 4.61
CA ASN A 19 0.63 1.76 3.32
C ASN A 19 0.31 0.26 3.38
N ALA A 20 0.76 -0.39 4.46
CA ALA A 20 0.55 -1.80 4.75
C ALA A 20 -0.95 -2.10 4.86
N LYS A 21 -1.61 -1.30 5.70
CA LYS A 21 -3.05 -1.37 5.96
C LYS A 21 -3.85 -1.05 4.69
N MET A 22 -3.38 -0.11 3.88
CA MET A 22 -4.00 0.25 2.61
C MET A 22 -3.99 -0.90 1.60
N LEU A 23 -2.83 -1.50 1.32
CA LEU A 23 -2.74 -2.58 0.32
C LEU A 23 -3.60 -3.78 0.72
N LYS A 24 -3.58 -4.13 2.01
CA LYS A 24 -4.40 -5.21 2.57
C LYS A 24 -5.90 -4.91 2.47
N ASN A 25 -6.33 -3.70 2.83
CA ASN A 25 -7.74 -3.29 2.74
C ASN A 25 -8.21 -3.27 1.29
N LEU A 26 -7.36 -2.81 0.37
CA LEU A 26 -7.70 -2.74 -1.04
C LEU A 26 -7.80 -4.13 -1.65
N ARG A 27 -6.89 -5.05 -1.32
CA ARG A 27 -7.03 -6.47 -1.69
C ARG A 27 -8.34 -7.05 -1.21
N ALA A 28 -8.74 -6.77 0.04
CA ALA A 28 -9.99 -7.27 0.60
C ALA A 28 -11.21 -6.70 -0.16
N ARG A 29 -11.18 -5.41 -0.52
CA ARG A 29 -12.22 -4.79 -1.37
C ARG A 29 -12.30 -5.41 -2.76
N LEU A 30 -11.16 -5.80 -3.33
CA LEU A 30 -11.09 -6.52 -4.60
C LEU A 30 -11.52 -8.00 -4.51
N GLY A 31 -11.79 -8.52 -3.30
CA GLY A 31 -12.15 -9.92 -3.09
C GLY A 31 -11.05 -10.93 -3.45
N ARG A 32 -9.77 -10.51 -3.43
CA ARG A 32 -8.64 -11.35 -3.86
C ARG A 32 -7.87 -11.95 -2.68
N THR A 33 -7.26 -13.12 -2.90
CA THR A 33 -6.28 -13.68 -1.97
C THR A 33 -4.92 -13.00 -2.12
N GLN A 34 -4.03 -13.16 -1.13
CA GLN A 34 -2.65 -12.67 -1.24
C GLN A 34 -1.89 -13.39 -2.36
N ALA A 35 -2.18 -14.67 -2.59
CA ALA A 35 -1.56 -15.45 -3.66
C ALA A 35 -2.00 -14.96 -5.04
N ASP A 36 -3.31 -14.75 -5.24
CA ASP A 36 -3.86 -14.28 -6.51
C ASP A 36 -3.26 -12.93 -6.91
N LEU A 37 -3.18 -11.97 -5.98
CA LEU A 37 -2.59 -10.66 -6.28
C LEU A 37 -1.08 -10.74 -6.48
N ALA A 38 -0.37 -11.59 -5.75
CA ALA A 38 1.06 -11.77 -5.95
C ALA A 38 1.34 -12.31 -7.37
N GLU A 39 0.59 -13.31 -7.81
CA GLU A 39 0.66 -13.87 -9.16
C GLU A 39 0.29 -12.84 -10.23
N THR A 40 -0.85 -12.16 -10.04
CA THR A 40 -1.33 -11.11 -10.95
C THR A 40 -0.31 -9.97 -11.12
N MET A 41 0.41 -9.66 -10.05
CA MET A 41 1.44 -8.62 -10.01
C MET A 41 2.83 -9.14 -10.36
N GLY A 42 2.99 -10.44 -10.66
CA GLY A 42 4.29 -11.05 -11.00
C GLY A 42 5.35 -10.91 -9.91
N VAL A 43 4.95 -11.00 -8.64
CA VAL A 43 5.86 -10.97 -7.50
C VAL A 43 5.70 -12.24 -6.66
N ALA A 44 6.75 -12.62 -5.92
CA ALA A 44 6.64 -13.74 -4.99
C ALA A 44 5.62 -13.43 -3.87
N LEU A 45 4.84 -14.43 -3.45
CA LEU A 45 3.87 -14.31 -2.35
C LEU A 45 4.48 -13.65 -1.10
N ARG A 46 5.68 -14.06 -0.71
CA ARG A 46 6.39 -13.48 0.43
C ARG A 46 6.66 -11.98 0.26
N THR A 47 6.94 -11.54 -0.96
CA THR A 47 7.14 -10.12 -1.24
C THR A 47 5.83 -9.34 -1.09
N TRP A 48 4.72 -9.92 -1.56
CA TRP A 48 3.39 -9.33 -1.38
C TRP A 48 2.98 -9.24 0.09
N GLN A 49 3.24 -10.28 0.88
CA GLN A 49 3.00 -10.27 2.33
C GLN A 49 3.76 -9.14 3.03
N GLN A 50 5.04 -8.97 2.70
CA GLN A 50 5.86 -7.89 3.24
C GLN A 50 5.35 -6.49 2.85
N TYR A 51 4.71 -6.36 1.68
CA TYR A 51 4.04 -5.12 1.29
C TYR A 51 2.81 -4.86 2.15
N GLU A 52 1.96 -5.86 2.41
CA GLU A 52 0.77 -5.73 3.25
C GLU A 52 1.07 -5.59 4.75
N GLU A 53 2.24 -6.04 5.20
CA GLU A 53 2.77 -5.79 6.54
C GLU A 53 3.53 -4.45 6.62
N GLY A 54 3.89 -3.91 5.46
CA GLY A 54 4.72 -2.71 5.29
C GLY A 54 6.12 -2.84 5.87
N SER A 55 6.58 -4.08 6.09
CA SER A 55 7.99 -4.40 6.33
C SER A 55 8.84 -4.15 5.07
N ARG A 56 8.19 -4.00 3.90
CA ARG A 56 8.81 -3.59 2.64
C ARG A 56 8.00 -2.51 1.94
N SER A 57 8.68 -1.49 1.43
CA SER A 57 8.05 -0.46 0.59
C SER A 57 7.64 -1.03 -0.77
N VAL A 58 6.43 -0.71 -1.20
CA VAL A 58 5.91 -1.07 -2.52
C VAL A 58 6.63 -0.27 -3.60
N ARG A 59 7.11 -0.96 -4.64
CA ARG A 59 7.53 -0.35 -5.89
C ARG A 59 6.86 -1.10 -7.03
N PHE A 60 5.97 -0.41 -7.74
CA PHE A 60 5.34 -0.96 -8.92
C PHE A 60 6.04 -0.46 -10.19
N TYR A 61 6.28 -1.38 -11.12
CA TYR A 61 6.63 -1.07 -12.49
C TYR A 61 5.38 -0.57 -13.24
N PRO A 62 5.54 0.21 -14.33
CA PRO A 62 4.40 0.75 -15.07
C PRO A 62 3.36 -0.28 -15.52
N TRP A 63 3.78 -1.51 -15.85
CA TRP A 63 2.86 -2.57 -16.23
C TRP A 63 2.02 -3.08 -15.04
N GLN A 64 2.61 -3.15 -13.84
CA GLN A 64 1.88 -3.51 -12.61
C GLN A 64 0.85 -2.44 -12.27
N VAL A 65 1.19 -1.17 -12.47
CA VAL A 65 0.23 -0.06 -12.32
C VAL A 65 -0.94 -0.22 -13.29
N LYS A 66 -0.71 -0.57 -14.56
CA LYS A 66 -1.79 -0.83 -15.52
C LYS A 66 -2.69 -1.99 -15.09
N VAL A 67 -2.11 -3.10 -14.66
CA VAL A 67 -2.85 -4.26 -14.14
C VAL A 67 -3.70 -3.85 -12.94
N PHE A 68 -3.12 -3.07 -12.02
CA PHE A 68 -3.82 -2.58 -10.85
C PHE A 68 -5.01 -1.68 -11.19
N LEU A 69 -4.83 -0.73 -12.11
CA LEU A 69 -5.92 0.15 -12.57
C LEU A 69 -7.06 -0.66 -13.20
N LYS A 70 -6.73 -1.71 -13.96
CA LYS A 70 -7.73 -2.62 -14.54
C LYS A 70 -8.53 -3.35 -13.45
N LEU A 71 -7.87 -3.84 -12.40
CA LEU A 71 -8.54 -4.48 -11.27
C LEU A 71 -9.50 -3.54 -10.53
N LEU A 72 -9.11 -2.27 -10.35
CA LEU A 72 -10.00 -1.27 -9.75
C LEU A 72 -11.25 -1.03 -10.61
N GLN A 73 -11.05 -0.90 -11.93
CA GLN A 73 -12.15 -0.73 -12.87
C GLN A 73 -13.10 -1.93 -12.87
N GLU A 74 -12.59 -3.16 -12.86
CA GLU A 74 -13.39 -4.39 -12.80
C GLU A 74 -14.20 -4.52 -11.51
N ALA A 75 -13.71 -3.95 -10.41
CA ALA A 75 -14.37 -3.95 -9.11
C ALA A 75 -15.29 -2.73 -8.90
N ASP A 76 -15.49 -1.90 -9.91
CA ASP A 76 -16.25 -0.63 -9.84
C ASP A 76 -15.74 0.30 -8.72
N ILE A 77 -14.43 0.27 -8.45
CA ILE A 77 -13.78 1.10 -7.44
C ILE A 77 -13.25 2.36 -8.13
N SER A 78 -13.89 3.50 -7.88
CA SER A 78 -13.36 4.80 -8.30
C SER A 78 -12.00 5.04 -7.66
N TRP A 79 -11.04 5.50 -8.46
CA TRP A 79 -9.71 5.89 -7.97
C TRP A 79 -9.77 7.07 -6.99
N GLU A 80 -10.84 7.88 -7.02
CA GLU A 80 -11.10 8.96 -6.05
C GLU A 80 -11.39 8.42 -4.64
N SER A 81 -11.78 7.15 -4.52
CA SER A 81 -11.97 6.48 -3.23
C SER A 81 -10.65 5.99 -2.61
N LEU A 82 -9.54 6.12 -3.34
CA LEU A 82 -8.20 5.83 -2.85
C LEU A 82 -7.69 7.02 -2.04
N PRO A 83 -6.97 6.78 -0.93
CA PRO A 83 -6.39 7.86 -0.15
C PRO A 83 -5.29 8.62 -0.94
N ASP A 84 -5.34 9.95 -0.93
CA ASP A 84 -4.51 10.83 -1.79
C ASP A 84 -2.99 10.71 -1.59
N ARG A 85 -2.53 10.33 -0.40
CA ARG A 85 -1.16 9.93 -0.11
C ARG A 85 -1.10 9.43 1.32
N PRO A 86 -0.39 8.34 1.64
CA PRO A 86 0.08 8.15 2.99
C PRO A 86 1.15 9.22 3.32
N PRO A 87 1.23 9.72 4.57
CA PRO A 87 2.18 10.76 4.94
C PRO A 87 3.60 10.33 4.62
N ASP A 88 4.33 11.27 4.03
CA ASP A 88 5.64 11.07 3.44
C ASP A 88 6.70 10.80 4.53
N ASN A 89 7.38 9.66 4.46
CA ASN A 89 8.53 9.33 5.31
C ASN A 89 9.86 9.77 4.68
N SER A 90 9.86 10.61 3.64
CA SER A 90 11.08 11.17 3.05
C SER A 90 11.62 12.36 3.85
N SER A 91 11.94 12.15 5.12
CA SER A 91 12.89 12.96 5.88
C SER A 91 13.96 12.05 6.47
N LYS A 92 14.57 11.23 5.62
CA LYS A 92 15.87 10.62 5.90
C LYS A 92 16.88 11.17 4.89
N LYS A 93 17.47 12.30 5.26
CA LYS A 93 18.82 12.71 4.87
C LYS A 93 19.51 13.23 6.13
#